data_AF-A0A941N2N4-F1
#
_entry.id   AF-A0A941N2N4-F1
#
_cell.length_a   1.000
_cell.length_b   1.000
_cell.length_c   1.000
_cell.angle_alpha   90.00
_cell.angle_beta   90.00
_cell.angle_gamma   90.00
#
_symmetry.space_group_name_H-M   'P 1'
#
loop_
_entity.id
_entity.type
_entity.pdbx_description
1 polymer ?
#
loop_
_entity_poly.entity_id
_entity_poly.type
_entity_poly.pdbx_seq_one_letter_code
_entity_poly.pdbx_strand_id
1 'polypeptide(L)'
;MLLTSWLTGLGQKLTGQFRRRRHRGTPRSYLRPPSWSECAASQVLVLEARMLLSAIWTGYGDDSNWSTAANWSGATGPNGTPGFEDDVVIGAGFGTIFHSADSDTVRSVTADSPLSLSGGTLDVTLTFTDAAGLSLAGGTLANATVSSDTTIRIDGSGTLAGVTINGDVDATQSANSYLYVTNGLTLNGTAYVGAADGSTVGTIFCNGIETLGGTGTIVFGG
;
A
#
# COMPACT_ATOMS: atom_id res chain seq x y z
N MET A 1 52.09 -20.23 -32.03
CA MET A 1 52.52 -21.65 -31.95
C MET A 1 51.65 -22.31 -30.90
N LEU A 2 50.83 -23.34 -31.08
CA LEU A 2 50.41 -24.28 -32.14
C LEU A 2 48.96 -24.68 -31.73
N LEU A 3 47.93 -24.62 -32.58
CA LEU A 3 47.39 -25.73 -33.40
C LEU A 3 47.14 -27.02 -32.57
N THR A 4 45.91 -27.54 -32.42
CA THR A 4 45.16 -28.25 -33.47
C THR A 4 43.75 -28.68 -33.01
N SER A 5 42.84 -28.68 -33.97
CA SER A 5 41.52 -29.31 -34.06
C SER A 5 41.60 -30.77 -34.55
N TRP A 6 40.65 -31.66 -34.25
CA TRP A 6 40.13 -32.76 -35.10
C TRP A 6 38.72 -33.17 -34.58
N LEU A 7 37.58 -33.07 -35.28
CA LEU A 7 37.00 -33.74 -36.49
C LEU A 7 36.30 -35.09 -36.24
N THR A 8 35.17 -35.21 -36.92
CA THR A 8 33.98 -36.10 -36.81
C THR A 8 34.13 -37.50 -37.41
N GLY A 9 33.17 -38.39 -37.09
CA GLY A 9 32.78 -39.58 -37.88
C GLY A 9 31.47 -40.18 -37.33
N LEU A 10 30.27 -40.06 -37.93
CA LEU A 10 29.68 -40.69 -39.13
C LEU A 10 29.51 -42.23 -39.04
N GLY A 11 28.27 -42.74 -39.21
CA GLY A 11 28.08 -44.11 -39.73
C GLY A 11 26.87 -44.96 -39.28
N GLN A 12 25.69 -44.66 -39.84
CA GLN A 12 24.70 -45.59 -40.43
C GLN A 12 24.01 -46.77 -39.68
N LYS A 13 22.67 -46.66 -39.67
CA LYS A 13 21.60 -47.61 -40.08
C LYS A 13 21.89 -49.12 -40.13
N LEU A 14 21.02 -49.91 -39.47
CA LEU A 14 20.48 -51.15 -40.04
C LEU A 14 18.98 -51.31 -39.70
N THR A 15 18.20 -51.41 -40.76
CA THR A 15 16.79 -51.83 -40.82
C THR A 15 16.66 -53.34 -40.64
N GLY A 16 15.66 -53.79 -39.89
CA GLY A 16 15.27 -55.21 -39.83
C GLY A 16 13.77 -55.36 -39.60
N GLN A 17 13.00 -55.47 -40.69
CA GLN A 17 11.61 -55.88 -40.67
C GLN A 17 11.51 -57.40 -40.45
N PHE A 18 10.66 -57.85 -39.52
CA PHE A 18 10.19 -59.24 -39.51
C PHE A 18 8.67 -59.34 -39.40
N ARG A 19 8.11 -60.16 -40.29
CA ARG A 19 6.70 -60.36 -40.60
C ARG A 19 5.94 -61.13 -39.50
N ARG A 20 4.65 -60.78 -39.43
CA ARG A 20 3.53 -61.38 -38.68
C ARG A 20 3.42 -62.90 -38.78
N ARG A 21 3.06 -63.55 -37.65
CA ARG A 21 2.23 -64.77 -37.62
C ARG A 21 0.91 -64.46 -36.92
N ARG A 22 -0.19 -64.81 -37.59
CA ARG A 22 -1.56 -64.78 -37.06
C ARG A 22 -1.84 -66.14 -36.40
N HIS A 23 -2.39 -66.14 -35.19
CA HIS A 23 -3.18 -67.26 -34.68
C HIS A 23 -4.58 -66.75 -34.33
N ARG A 24 -5.60 -67.38 -34.93
CA ARG A 24 -7.01 -67.27 -34.55
C ARG A 24 -7.31 -68.35 -33.51
N GLY A 25 -7.95 -67.95 -32.41
CA GLY A 25 -8.59 -68.81 -31.41
C GLY A 25 -9.71 -68.01 -30.74
N THR A 26 -10.86 -68.65 -30.52
CA THR A 26 -12.23 -68.15 -30.33
C THR A 26 -12.54 -67.40 -29.02
N PRO A 27 -13.67 -66.66 -28.95
CA PRO A 27 -13.97 -65.74 -27.85
C PRO A 27 -14.67 -66.44 -26.68
N ARG A 28 -14.35 -66.02 -25.46
CA ARG A 28 -15.15 -66.36 -24.27
C ARG A 28 -15.51 -65.08 -23.54
N SER A 29 -16.77 -64.71 -23.68
CA SER A 29 -17.44 -63.62 -22.98
C SER A 29 -17.53 -63.94 -21.50
N TYR A 30 -16.79 -63.18 -20.69
CA TYR A 30 -17.15 -62.94 -19.30
C TYR A 30 -17.19 -61.43 -19.12
N LEU A 31 -18.42 -60.92 -19.08
CA LEU A 31 -18.73 -59.58 -18.59
C LEU A 31 -18.16 -59.48 -17.17
N ARG A 32 -17.05 -58.77 -17.00
CA ARG A 32 -16.62 -58.31 -15.69
C ARG A 32 -17.36 -57.00 -15.40
N PRO A 33 -17.94 -56.83 -14.20
CA PRO A 33 -18.54 -55.56 -13.82
C PRO A 33 -17.47 -54.46 -13.84
N PRO A 34 -17.83 -53.20 -14.13
CA PRO A 34 -16.87 -52.11 -14.13
C PRO A 34 -16.26 -52.01 -12.73
N SER A 35 -14.94 -52.16 -12.65
CA SER A 35 -14.20 -51.67 -11.49
C SER A 35 -14.50 -50.18 -11.40
N TRP A 36 -14.91 -49.72 -10.22
CA TRP A 36 -15.07 -48.32 -9.89
C TRP A 36 -13.73 -47.60 -10.11
N SER A 37 -13.52 -47.18 -11.34
CA SER A 37 -12.59 -46.13 -11.72
C SER A 37 -13.41 -44.87 -11.91
N GLU A 38 -14.22 -44.54 -10.90
CA GLU A 38 -14.42 -43.15 -10.57
C GLU A 38 -13.07 -42.67 -10.05
N CYS A 39 -12.22 -42.26 -10.98
CA CYS A 39 -11.29 -41.19 -10.67
C CYS A 39 -12.19 -40.06 -10.17
N ALA A 40 -12.40 -40.00 -8.86
CA ALA A 40 -12.67 -38.76 -8.19
C ALA A 40 -11.51 -37.87 -8.62
N ALA A 41 -11.76 -37.07 -9.66
CA ALA A 41 -10.93 -35.94 -9.94
C ALA A 41 -11.00 -35.14 -8.65
N SER A 42 -9.98 -35.29 -7.80
CA SER A 42 -9.66 -34.31 -6.78
C SER A 42 -9.60 -33.01 -7.56
N GLN A 43 -10.68 -32.24 -7.52
CA GLN A 43 -10.62 -30.84 -7.80
C GLN A 43 -9.74 -30.31 -6.68
N VAL A 44 -8.44 -30.34 -6.93
CA VAL A 44 -7.49 -29.47 -6.25
C VAL A 44 -7.98 -28.10 -6.65
N LEU A 45 -8.90 -27.55 -5.85
CA LEU A 45 -9.12 -26.13 -5.78
C LEU A 45 -7.73 -25.58 -5.48
N VAL A 46 -7.07 -25.05 -6.51
CA VAL A 46 -5.93 -24.18 -6.30
C VAL A 46 -6.51 -23.08 -5.43
N LEU A 47 -6.21 -23.16 -4.14
CA LEU A 47 -6.55 -22.10 -3.21
C LEU A 47 -5.86 -20.88 -3.80
N GLU A 48 -6.61 -19.97 -4.40
CA GLU A 48 -6.06 -18.70 -4.84
C GLU A 48 -5.28 -18.17 -3.64
N ALA A 49 -4.00 -17.86 -3.84
CA ALA A 49 -3.26 -17.17 -2.81
C ALA A 49 -4.09 -15.92 -2.49
N ARG A 50 -4.61 -15.81 -1.27
CA ARG A 50 -5.15 -14.55 -0.80
C ARG A 50 -3.96 -13.61 -0.84
N MET A 51 -3.85 -12.80 -1.89
CA MET A 51 -3.01 -11.61 -1.81
C MET A 51 -3.66 -10.79 -0.71
N LEU A 52 -3.04 -10.76 0.46
CA LEU A 52 -3.42 -9.81 1.49
C LEU A 52 -3.18 -8.44 0.85
N LEU A 53 -4.25 -7.70 0.60
CA LEU A 53 -4.22 -6.31 0.14
C LEU A 53 -3.79 -5.43 1.31
N SER A 54 -2.63 -5.73 1.88
CA SER A 54 -2.10 -5.05 3.04
C SER A 54 -0.60 -4.87 2.87
N ALA A 55 -0.18 -3.62 2.97
CA ALA A 55 1.22 -3.24 2.98
C ALA A 55 1.63 -2.98 4.43
N ILE A 56 2.51 -3.81 4.96
CA ILE A 56 2.95 -3.77 6.36
C ILE A 56 4.33 -3.14 6.42
N TRP A 57 4.48 -2.11 7.24
CA TRP A 57 5.78 -1.53 7.53
C TRP A 57 6.64 -2.48 8.37
N THR A 58 7.80 -2.83 7.86
CA THR A 58 8.77 -3.73 8.51
C THR A 58 9.96 -2.99 9.11
N GLY A 59 10.30 -1.81 8.55
CA GLY A 59 11.50 -1.06 8.91
C GLY A 59 12.83 -1.76 8.53
N TYR A 60 12.80 -2.72 7.60
CA TYR A 60 14.00 -3.49 7.19
C TYR A 60 14.86 -2.81 6.11
N GLY A 61 14.51 -1.61 5.67
CA GLY A 61 15.26 -0.82 4.70
C GLY A 61 16.44 -0.06 5.29
N ASP A 62 16.75 -0.23 6.58
CA ASP A 62 17.78 0.51 7.33
C ASP A 62 17.62 2.05 7.28
N ASP A 63 16.40 2.51 6.97
CA ASP A 63 15.99 3.90 6.97
C ASP A 63 14.52 4.00 7.43
N SER A 64 14.00 5.23 7.52
CA SER A 64 12.58 5.48 7.83
C SER A 64 11.81 6.06 6.64
N ASN A 65 12.24 5.78 5.41
CA ASN A 65 11.66 6.40 4.22
C ASN A 65 10.51 5.56 3.68
N TRP A 66 9.32 6.18 3.53
CA TRP A 66 8.13 5.56 2.96
C TRP A 66 8.41 4.96 1.58
N SER A 67 9.22 5.62 0.75
CA SER A 67 9.48 5.18 -0.61
C SER A 67 10.53 4.06 -0.71
N THR A 68 11.14 3.63 0.39
CA THR A 68 12.11 2.52 0.39
C THR A 68 11.38 1.19 0.40
N ALA A 69 11.38 0.49 -0.74
CA ALA A 69 10.68 -0.80 -0.93
C ALA A 69 10.98 -1.85 0.16
N ALA A 70 12.22 -1.89 0.66
CA ALA A 70 12.65 -2.84 1.69
C ALA A 70 11.96 -2.62 3.05
N ASN A 71 11.35 -1.46 3.28
CA ASN A 71 10.53 -1.20 4.47
C ASN A 71 9.13 -1.80 4.40
N TRP A 72 8.74 -2.39 3.28
CA TRP A 72 7.38 -2.89 3.07
C TRP A 72 7.34 -4.40 2.84
N SER A 73 6.33 -5.04 3.42
CA SER A 73 5.93 -6.40 3.10
C SER A 73 4.49 -6.39 2.60
N GLY A 74 4.21 -7.07 1.48
CA GLY A 74 2.86 -7.17 0.91
C GLY A 74 2.41 -5.97 0.06
N ALA A 75 3.24 -4.93 -0.06
CA ALA A 75 3.00 -3.78 -0.93
C ALA A 75 2.80 -4.19 -2.40
N THR A 76 1.76 -3.66 -3.04
CA THR A 76 1.36 -3.97 -4.42
C THR A 76 1.63 -2.83 -5.41
N GLY A 77 2.07 -1.67 -4.91
CA GLY A 77 2.29 -0.47 -5.69
C GLY A 77 3.63 -0.46 -6.48
N PRO A 78 3.84 0.60 -7.28
CA PRO A 78 5.07 0.80 -8.03
C PRO A 78 6.30 0.78 -7.11
N ASN A 79 7.43 0.29 -7.62
CA ASN A 79 8.70 0.26 -6.88
C ASN A 79 8.67 -0.52 -5.55
N GLY A 80 7.62 -1.29 -5.26
CA GLY A 80 7.47 -2.02 -4.00
C GLY A 80 7.00 -1.14 -2.83
N THR A 81 6.38 0.01 -3.11
CA THR A 81 5.67 0.83 -2.12
C THR A 81 4.17 0.48 -2.10
N PRO A 82 3.41 0.87 -1.07
CA PRO A 82 1.97 0.61 -1.02
C PRO A 82 1.22 1.11 -2.25
N GLY A 83 0.28 0.31 -2.76
CA GLY A 83 -0.57 0.60 -3.91
C GLY A 83 -2.02 0.96 -3.56
N PHE A 84 -2.81 1.34 -4.57
CA PHE A 84 -4.14 1.92 -4.39
C PHE A 84 -5.18 1.01 -3.72
N GLU A 85 -4.97 -0.31 -3.73
CA GLU A 85 -5.85 -1.26 -3.03
C GLU A 85 -5.32 -1.67 -1.65
N ASP A 86 -4.10 -1.26 -1.28
CA ASP A 86 -3.45 -1.70 -0.06
C ASP A 86 -4.01 -0.98 1.17
N ASP A 87 -4.33 -1.78 2.18
CA ASP A 87 -4.54 -1.34 3.56
C ASP A 87 -3.17 -1.27 4.25
N VAL A 88 -2.65 -0.05 4.40
CA VAL A 88 -1.34 0.21 5.01
C VAL A 88 -1.42 0.03 6.52
N VAL A 89 -0.49 -0.77 7.06
CA VAL A 89 -0.38 -1.00 8.50
C VAL A 89 1.04 -0.68 8.97
N ILE A 90 1.15 0.30 9.87
CA ILE A 90 2.39 0.68 10.54
C ILE A 90 2.23 0.37 12.03
N GLY A 91 2.91 -0.67 12.51
CA GLY A 91 2.85 -1.05 13.93
C GLY A 91 3.55 -0.05 14.86
N ALA A 92 3.42 -0.28 16.17
CA ALA A 92 4.09 0.54 17.19
C ALA A 92 5.60 0.22 17.30
N GLY A 93 6.36 1.18 17.83
CA GLY A 93 7.77 0.98 18.20
C GLY A 93 8.79 1.35 17.13
N PHE A 94 8.35 1.89 15.98
CA PHE A 94 9.24 2.49 15.00
C PHE A 94 9.49 3.97 15.32
N GLY A 95 10.58 4.52 14.74
CA GLY A 95 10.76 5.97 14.70
C GLY A 95 9.77 6.63 13.74
N THR A 96 9.91 7.94 13.52
CA THR A 96 9.08 8.66 12.54
C THR A 96 9.31 8.12 11.13
N ILE A 97 8.23 7.76 10.44
CA ILE A 97 8.22 7.39 9.03
C ILE A 97 8.03 8.65 8.20
N PHE A 98 8.82 8.81 7.14
CA PHE A 98 8.79 10.00 6.30
C PHE A 98 8.26 9.69 4.90
N HIS A 99 7.15 10.32 4.54
CA HIS A 99 6.70 10.46 3.15
C HIS A 99 7.18 11.82 2.64
N SER A 100 8.19 11.81 1.78
CA SER A 100 8.98 13.02 1.45
C SER A 100 8.91 13.46 0.00
N ALA A 101 8.39 12.63 -0.90
CA ALA A 101 8.34 12.89 -2.33
C ALA A 101 7.23 12.10 -2.99
N ASP A 102 7.07 12.31 -4.30
CA ASP A 102 6.18 11.55 -5.18
C ASP A 102 4.70 11.55 -4.73
N SER A 103 3.89 10.72 -5.36
CA SER A 103 2.49 10.58 -5.00
C SER A 103 2.16 9.11 -4.88
N ASP A 104 1.73 8.72 -3.69
CA ASP A 104 1.26 7.37 -3.38
C ASP A 104 -0.25 7.43 -3.14
N THR A 105 -0.97 6.49 -3.74
CA THR A 105 -2.40 6.29 -3.49
C THR A 105 -2.55 4.97 -2.77
N VAL A 106 -3.29 4.98 -1.66
CA VAL A 106 -3.57 3.79 -0.84
C VAL A 106 -5.05 3.71 -0.48
N ARG A 107 -5.49 2.54 -0.05
CA ARG A 107 -6.88 2.34 0.36
C ARG A 107 -7.14 2.91 1.74
N SER A 108 -6.34 2.50 2.71
CA SER A 108 -6.42 2.97 4.09
C SER A 108 -5.05 3.02 4.73
N VAL A 109 -4.93 3.76 5.83
CA VAL A 109 -3.72 3.79 6.66
C VAL A 109 -4.13 3.61 8.12
N THR A 110 -3.50 2.66 8.79
CA THR A 110 -3.52 2.51 10.24
C THR A 110 -2.09 2.55 10.76
N ALA A 111 -1.75 3.60 11.51
CA ALA A 111 -0.42 3.80 12.04
C ALA A 111 -0.44 3.93 13.58
N ASP A 112 0.48 3.23 14.22
CA ASP A 112 0.78 3.31 15.66
C ASP A 112 2.17 3.90 15.92
N SER A 113 2.89 4.28 14.87
CA SER A 113 4.17 5.01 14.91
C SER A 113 4.03 6.31 14.10
N PRO A 114 4.74 7.40 14.46
CA PRO A 114 4.52 8.71 13.87
C PRO A 114 4.75 8.73 12.36
N LEU A 115 3.79 9.23 11.59
CA LEU A 115 3.96 9.51 10.16
C LEU A 115 4.14 11.01 9.92
N SER A 116 5.12 11.36 9.08
CA SER A 116 5.36 12.74 8.64
C SER A 116 5.26 12.87 7.14
N LEU A 117 4.37 13.75 6.65
CA LEU A 117 4.28 14.15 5.26
C LEU A 117 5.10 15.43 5.07
N SER A 118 6.35 15.27 4.66
CA SER A 118 7.29 16.38 4.42
C SER A 118 7.35 16.82 2.96
N GLY A 119 6.79 16.01 2.05
CA GLY A 119 6.63 16.35 0.64
C GLY A 119 5.75 15.34 -0.08
N GLY A 120 5.49 15.59 -1.36
CA GLY A 120 4.64 14.73 -2.16
C GLY A 120 3.16 14.77 -1.74
N THR A 121 2.40 13.78 -2.21
CA THR A 121 0.98 13.58 -1.88
C THR A 121 0.74 12.16 -1.42
N LEU A 122 0.13 12.00 -0.25
CA LEU A 122 -0.47 10.74 0.18
C LEU A 122 -1.98 10.83 -0.03
N ASP A 123 -2.48 10.12 -1.03
CA ASP A 123 -3.91 10.02 -1.35
C ASP A 123 -4.49 8.77 -0.68
N VAL A 124 -5.41 8.97 0.27
CA VAL A 124 -6.04 7.88 1.02
C VAL A 124 -7.52 7.85 0.68
N THR A 125 -7.94 6.78 0.02
CA THR A 125 -9.29 6.72 -0.57
C THR A 125 -10.40 6.37 0.44
N LEU A 126 -10.05 5.85 1.61
CA LEU A 126 -10.96 5.58 2.72
C LEU A 126 -10.48 6.26 4.01
N THR A 127 -10.02 5.47 4.97
CA THR A 127 -9.75 5.92 6.33
C THR A 127 -8.27 6.12 6.57
N PHE A 128 -7.93 7.22 7.24
CA PHE A 128 -6.62 7.47 7.79
C PHE A 128 -6.71 7.52 9.32
N THR A 129 -5.93 6.67 9.98
CA THR A 129 -5.77 6.65 11.44
C THR A 129 -4.28 6.64 11.77
N ASP A 130 -3.84 7.60 12.58
CA ASP A 130 -2.51 7.63 13.18
C ASP A 130 -2.62 7.92 14.68
N ALA A 131 -2.39 6.89 15.50
CA ALA A 131 -2.49 6.97 16.96
C ALA A 131 -1.36 7.80 17.59
N ALA A 132 -0.24 8.00 16.87
CA ALA A 132 0.84 8.88 17.28
C ALA A 132 0.64 10.33 16.79
N GLY A 133 -0.29 10.53 15.85
CA GLY A 133 -0.60 11.80 15.21
C GLY A 133 0.20 12.02 13.93
N LEU A 134 -0.48 12.57 12.92
CA LEU A 134 0.12 12.88 11.62
C LEU A 134 0.82 14.24 11.68
N SER A 135 2.10 14.29 11.31
CA SER A 135 2.83 15.54 11.13
C SER A 135 2.76 16.00 9.66
N LEU A 136 2.22 17.20 9.42
CA LEU A 136 2.28 17.88 8.13
C LEU A 136 3.43 18.89 8.12
N ALA A 137 4.49 18.57 7.38
CA ALA A 137 5.75 19.32 7.32
C ALA A 137 6.18 19.68 5.89
N GLY A 138 5.24 19.63 4.93
CA GLY A 138 5.40 20.14 3.57
C GLY A 138 4.54 19.38 2.55
N GLY A 139 4.10 18.16 2.88
CA GLY A 139 3.34 17.29 2.00
C GLY A 139 1.83 17.60 1.96
N THR A 140 1.13 16.78 1.17
CA THR A 140 -0.33 16.82 1.02
C THR A 140 -0.95 15.53 1.52
N LEU A 141 -1.97 15.63 2.37
CA LEU A 141 -2.93 14.54 2.59
C LEU A 141 -4.16 14.79 1.70
N ALA A 142 -4.53 13.81 0.88
CA ALA A 142 -5.64 13.94 -0.06
C ALA A 142 -6.73 12.90 0.18
N ASN A 143 -7.99 13.30 -0.03
CA ASN A 143 -9.24 12.50 -0.03
C ASN A 143 -9.56 11.71 1.26
N ALA A 144 -8.66 11.71 2.23
CA ALA A 144 -8.75 10.91 3.43
C ALA A 144 -9.98 11.25 4.28
N THR A 145 -10.59 10.23 4.87
CA THR A 145 -11.43 10.37 6.06
C THR A 145 -10.58 10.09 7.30
N VAL A 146 -10.14 11.15 7.97
CA VAL A 146 -9.29 11.07 9.16
C VAL A 146 -10.15 10.73 10.37
N SER A 147 -9.73 9.71 11.12
CA SER A 147 -10.45 9.20 12.29
C SER A 147 -10.41 10.18 13.47
N SER A 148 -11.36 10.03 14.41
CA SER A 148 -11.53 10.93 15.57
C SER A 148 -10.42 10.85 16.61
N ASP A 149 -9.65 9.77 16.59
CA ASP A 149 -8.51 9.50 17.46
C ASP A 149 -7.18 10.03 16.88
N THR A 150 -7.20 10.59 15.67
CA THR A 150 -6.01 11.13 15.01
C THR A 150 -5.95 12.64 15.16
N THR A 151 -4.82 13.15 15.63
CA THR A 151 -4.51 14.58 15.58
C THR A 151 -3.60 14.86 14.39
N ILE A 152 -3.98 15.81 13.53
CA ILE A 152 -3.12 16.35 12.49
C ILE A 152 -2.37 17.55 13.04
N ARG A 153 -1.05 17.45 13.12
CA ARG A 153 -0.18 18.50 13.61
C ARG A 153 0.47 19.23 12.44
N ILE A 154 0.42 20.56 12.46
CA ILE A 154 1.05 21.40 11.44
C ILE A 154 2.44 21.81 11.93
N ASP A 155 3.49 21.12 11.46
CA ASP A 155 4.88 21.30 11.92
C ASP A 155 5.71 22.23 11.03
N GLY A 156 5.04 22.97 10.14
CA GLY A 156 5.64 24.05 9.37
C GLY A 156 4.67 24.50 8.28
N SER A 157 4.46 23.66 7.28
CA SER A 157 3.41 23.89 6.29
C SER A 157 2.86 22.56 5.77
N GLY A 158 1.65 22.54 5.25
CA GLY A 158 1.10 21.34 4.61
C GLY A 158 -0.22 21.61 3.94
N THR A 159 -0.67 20.66 3.11
CA THR A 159 -1.92 20.80 2.35
C THR A 159 -2.89 19.68 2.73
N LEU A 160 -4.16 20.05 2.89
CA LEU A 160 -5.29 19.13 2.94
C LEU A 160 -6.12 19.32 1.68
N ALA A 161 -6.28 18.24 0.92
CA ALA A 161 -6.96 18.25 -0.36
C ALA A 161 -8.21 17.35 -0.32
N GLY A 162 -9.41 17.92 -0.19
CA GLY A 162 -10.66 17.14 -0.17
C GLY A 162 -10.80 16.22 1.04
N VAL A 163 -10.24 16.60 2.18
CA VAL A 163 -10.16 15.76 3.38
C VAL A 163 -11.41 15.94 4.26
N THR A 164 -11.84 14.86 4.91
CA THR A 164 -12.78 14.90 6.04
C THR A 164 -12.03 14.60 7.33
N ILE A 165 -12.09 15.48 8.33
CA ILE A 165 -11.40 15.33 9.60
C ILE A 165 -12.41 15.13 10.71
N ASN A 166 -12.41 13.94 11.32
CA ASN A 166 -13.20 13.67 12.52
C ASN A 166 -12.40 13.88 13.81
N GLY A 167 -11.08 13.90 13.73
CA GLY A 167 -10.18 14.24 14.83
C GLY A 167 -9.83 15.73 14.86
N ASP A 168 -8.73 16.06 15.52
CA ASP A 168 -8.32 17.44 15.73
C ASP A 168 -7.20 17.88 14.77
N VAL A 169 -7.10 19.19 14.55
CA VAL A 169 -5.97 19.83 13.87
C VAL A 169 -5.26 20.73 14.89
N ASP A 170 -3.96 20.54 15.07
CA ASP A 170 -3.11 21.32 15.98
C ASP A 170 -2.09 22.14 15.17
N ALA A 171 -2.35 23.44 15.02
CA ALA A 171 -1.40 24.41 14.47
C ALA A 171 -0.87 25.37 15.56
N THR A 172 -0.77 24.91 16.81
CA THR A 172 -0.35 25.72 17.97
C THR A 172 1.13 25.61 18.29
N GLN A 173 1.85 24.70 17.66
CA GLN A 173 3.10 24.19 18.21
C GLN A 173 4.36 24.73 17.54
N SER A 174 4.21 25.21 16.30
CA SER A 174 5.28 25.79 15.50
C SER A 174 4.93 27.23 15.14
N ALA A 175 5.91 28.12 15.27
CA ALA A 175 5.73 29.50 14.81
C ALA A 175 5.60 29.52 13.28
N ASN A 176 4.64 30.29 12.76
CA ASN A 176 4.35 30.40 11.32
C ASN A 176 3.89 29.07 10.69
N SER A 177 2.94 28.40 11.35
CA SER A 177 2.32 27.17 10.83
C SER A 177 1.31 27.51 9.74
N TYR A 178 1.51 27.00 8.52
CA TYR A 178 0.65 27.28 7.37
C TYR A 178 -0.09 26.04 6.88
N LEU A 179 -1.40 25.99 7.10
CA LEU A 179 -2.26 24.95 6.56
C LEU A 179 -2.93 25.45 5.28
N TYR A 180 -2.70 24.77 4.17
CA TYR A 180 -3.40 25.03 2.91
C TYR A 180 -4.57 24.06 2.75
N VAL A 181 -5.70 24.58 2.30
CA VAL A 181 -6.89 23.80 1.96
C VAL A 181 -7.14 23.94 0.47
N THR A 182 -7.33 22.81 -0.20
CA THR A 182 -7.75 22.69 -1.59
C THR A 182 -8.85 21.65 -1.72
N ASN A 183 -9.69 21.74 -2.75
CA ASN A 183 -10.77 20.77 -3.04
C ASN A 183 -11.75 20.55 -1.88
N GLY A 184 -11.91 21.54 -0.99
CA GLY A 184 -12.76 21.50 0.19
C GLY A 184 -12.14 20.82 1.41
N LEU A 185 -12.70 21.15 2.58
CA LEU A 185 -12.40 20.52 3.86
C LEU A 185 -13.70 20.35 4.65
N THR A 186 -13.94 19.14 5.15
CA THR A 186 -15.01 18.89 6.14
C THR A 186 -14.37 18.69 7.50
N LEU A 187 -14.58 19.62 8.43
CA LEU A 187 -14.05 19.57 9.79
C LEU A 187 -15.16 19.21 10.77
N ASN A 188 -15.05 18.06 11.44
CA ASN A 188 -15.99 17.60 12.47
C ASN A 188 -15.40 17.65 13.90
N GLY A 189 -14.07 17.67 14.04
CA GLY A 189 -13.37 17.90 15.31
C GLY A 189 -12.98 19.37 15.53
N THR A 190 -11.89 19.63 16.25
CA THR A 190 -11.43 20.98 16.59
C THR A 190 -10.14 21.33 15.87
N ALA A 191 -10.12 22.48 15.19
CA ALA A 191 -8.89 23.06 14.65
C ALA A 191 -8.39 24.18 15.55
N TYR A 192 -7.21 24.02 16.14
CA TYR A 192 -6.53 25.04 16.94
C TYR A 192 -5.53 25.80 16.06
N VAL A 193 -5.80 27.07 15.80
CA VAL A 193 -5.07 27.92 14.85
C VAL A 193 -4.26 28.95 15.63
N GLY A 194 -3.03 28.59 16.02
CA GLY A 194 -2.16 29.37 16.90
C GLY A 194 -2.37 29.09 18.39
N ALA A 195 -1.32 29.31 19.19
CA ALA A 195 -1.36 29.07 20.63
C ALA A 195 -2.19 30.12 21.37
N ALA A 196 -2.92 29.67 22.39
CA ALA A 196 -3.81 30.55 23.17
C ALA A 196 -3.05 31.61 24.00
N ASP A 197 -1.77 31.40 24.29
CA ASP A 197 -0.91 32.34 24.99
C ASP A 197 -0.20 33.34 24.05
N GLY A 198 -0.48 33.28 22.75
CA GLY A 198 0.13 34.11 21.72
C GLY A 198 1.58 33.74 21.38
N SER A 199 2.10 32.61 21.87
CA SER A 199 3.47 32.17 21.57
C SER A 199 3.67 31.72 20.11
N THR A 200 2.59 31.34 19.43
CA THR A 200 2.62 30.92 18.03
C THR A 200 1.43 31.47 17.25
N VAL A 201 1.66 31.74 15.97
CA VAL A 201 0.63 32.10 15.00
C VAL A 201 0.43 30.92 14.05
N GLY A 202 -0.79 30.40 14.01
CA GLY A 202 -1.24 29.46 12.99
C GLY A 202 -2.04 30.19 11.91
N THR A 203 -2.02 29.70 10.68
CA THR A 203 -2.80 30.28 9.58
C THR A 203 -3.38 29.17 8.72
N ILE A 204 -4.66 29.32 8.34
CA ILE A 204 -5.32 28.47 7.35
C ILE A 204 -5.57 29.30 6.09
N PHE A 205 -5.06 28.82 4.96
CA PHE A 205 -5.25 29.41 3.64
C PHE A 205 -6.14 28.53 2.77
N CYS A 206 -7.22 29.09 2.23
CA CYS A 206 -8.01 28.43 1.20
C CYS A 206 -7.46 28.82 -0.18
N ASN A 207 -6.93 27.84 -0.92
CA ASN A 207 -6.29 28.07 -2.21
C ASN A 207 -7.32 28.07 -3.35
N GLY A 208 -8.11 29.13 -3.40
CA GLY A 208 -9.21 29.30 -4.35
C GLY A 208 -10.53 29.53 -3.63
N ILE A 209 -11.63 29.19 -4.31
CA ILE A 209 -12.94 29.16 -3.67
C ILE A 209 -13.11 27.78 -3.06
N GLU A 210 -12.92 27.70 -1.75
CA GLU A 210 -13.03 26.44 -1.01
C GLU A 210 -14.25 26.45 -0.11
N THR A 211 -14.84 25.27 0.08
CA THR A 211 -15.87 25.06 1.10
C THR A 211 -15.21 24.47 2.34
N LEU A 212 -15.30 25.20 3.45
CA LEU A 212 -15.01 24.68 4.78
C LEU A 212 -16.33 24.33 5.46
N GLY A 213 -16.65 23.03 5.48
CA GLY A 213 -17.88 22.48 6.04
C GLY A 213 -17.65 21.65 7.29
N GLY A 214 -18.69 20.91 7.70
CA GLY A 214 -18.67 20.02 8.86
C GLY A 214 -19.28 20.65 10.12
N THR A 215 -19.23 19.91 11.23
CA THR A 215 -19.83 20.29 12.52
C THR A 215 -18.81 20.73 13.57
N GLY A 216 -17.55 20.83 13.18
CA GLY A 216 -16.42 21.09 14.06
C GLY A 216 -16.30 22.54 14.50
N THR A 217 -15.23 22.82 15.25
CA THR A 217 -14.92 24.15 15.78
C THR A 217 -13.55 24.61 15.31
N ILE A 218 -13.41 25.90 15.02
CA ILE A 218 -12.12 26.54 14.79
C ILE A 218 -11.85 27.48 15.95
N VAL A 219 -10.76 27.24 16.66
CA VAL A 219 -10.30 28.05 17.78
C VAL A 219 -9.09 28.86 17.31
N PHE A 220 -9.23 30.17 17.32
CA PHE A 220 -8.14 31.08 16.97
C PHE A 220 -7.34 31.42 18.24
N GLY A 221 -6.03 31.19 18.18
CA GLY A 221 -5.03 31.77 19.07
C GLY A 221 -4.15 32.78 18.33
N GLY A 222 -3.09 33.22 19.00
CA GLY A 222 -2.16 34.25 18.48
C GLY A 222 -2.12 35.52 19.33
#